data_AF-A0A9Q3KAS2-F1
#
_entry.id   AF-A0A9Q3KAS2-F1
#
_cell.length_a   1.000
_cell.length_b   1.000
_cell.length_c   1.000
_cell.angle_alpha   90.00
_cell.angle_beta   90.00
_cell.angle_gamma   90.00
#
_symmetry.space_group_name_H-M   'P 1'
#
loop_
_entity.id
_entity.type
_entity.pdbx_description
1 polymer ?
#
loop_
_entity_poly.entity_id
_entity_poly.type
_entity_poly.pdbx_seq_one_letter_code
_entity_poly.pdbx_strand_id
1 'polypeptide(L)' 'MGHMSEERTKERVASTAWWPKGQQELSEYINTCERCQKANRKHGNKYGLLQHIEEPKHPWETINMDWVTGLFPGGKEN' A
#
# COMPACT_ATOMS: atom_id res chain seq x y z
N MET A 1 11.74 2.10 -1.35
CA MET A 1 10.36 1.70 -1.02
C MET A 1 9.44 2.83 -1.46
N GLY A 2 8.47 2.50 -2.33
CA GLY A 2 7.78 3.47 -3.17
C GLY A 2 6.69 4.26 -2.44
N HIS A 3 6.76 5.59 -2.56
CA HIS A 3 5.68 6.54 -2.23
C HIS A 3 5.32 7.30 -3.52
N MET A 4 4.62 6.64 -4.44
CA MET A 4 4.09 7.28 -5.65
C MET A 4 2.71 7.89 -5.35
N SER A 5 2.63 8.88 -4.46
CA SER A 5 1.38 9.60 -4.26
C SER A 5 1.11 10.57 -5.41
N GLU A 6 -0.16 10.86 -5.67
CA GLU A 6 -0.58 11.95 -6.57
C GLU A 6 0.09 13.29 -6.21
N GLU A 7 0.29 13.55 -4.92
CA GLU A 7 0.98 14.73 -4.41
C GLU A 7 2.42 14.85 -4.91
N ARG A 8 3.19 13.76 -4.96
CA ARG A 8 4.57 13.79 -5.49
C ARG A 8 4.62 14.20 -6.97
N THR A 9 3.63 13.82 -7.75
CA THR A 9 3.52 14.25 -9.16
C THR A 9 3.22 15.74 -9.23
N LYS A 10 2.30 16.23 -8.39
CA LYS A 10 1.98 17.66 -8.28
C LYS A 10 3.18 18.49 -7.84
N GLU A 11 3.92 18.05 -6.83
CA GLU A 11 5.15 18.69 -6.35
C GLU A 11 6.23 18.76 -7.44
N ARG A 12 6.48 17.65 -8.14
CA ARG A 12 7.50 17.61 -9.20
C ARG A 12 7.17 18.58 -10.32
N VAL A 13 5.94 18.56 -10.81
CA VAL A 13 5.52 19.45 -11.90
C VAL A 13 5.60 20.92 -11.43
N ALA A 14 5.15 21.23 -10.21
CA ALA A 14 5.24 22.56 -9.64
C ALA A 14 6.69 23.06 -9.48
N SER A 15 7.66 22.16 -9.30
CA SER A 15 9.08 22.52 -9.20
C SER A 15 9.73 22.85 -10.56
N THR A 16 9.12 22.45 -11.67
CA THR A 16 9.71 22.57 -13.02
C THR A 16 8.93 23.49 -13.95
N ALA A 17 7.62 23.64 -13.74
CA ALA A 17 6.75 24.43 -14.61
C ALA A 17 5.61 25.07 -13.81
N TRP A 18 5.19 26.25 -14.25
CA TRP A 18 4.05 26.97 -13.70
C TRP A 18 3.19 27.55 -14.81
N TRP A 19 1.87 27.43 -14.68
CA TRP A 19 0.90 28.05 -15.57
C TRP A 19 -0.45 28.25 -14.87
N PRO A 20 -1.31 29.18 -15.36
CA PRO A 20 -2.65 29.39 -14.82
C PRO A 20 -3.47 28.08 -14.86
N LYS A 21 -4.11 27.72 -13.74
CA LYS A 21 -4.89 26.48 -13.57
C LYS A 21 -4.11 25.16 -13.69
N GLY A 22 -2.77 25.19 -13.70
CA GLY A 22 -1.98 23.97 -13.90
C GLY A 22 -2.14 22.88 -12.86
N GLN A 23 -2.44 23.24 -11.61
CA GLN A 23 -2.77 22.25 -10.57
C GLN A 23 -4.08 21.52 -10.85
N GLN A 24 -5.09 22.21 -11.40
CA GLN A 24 -6.37 21.62 -11.75
C GLN A 24 -6.21 20.69 -12.95
N GLU A 25 -5.58 21.17 -14.02
CA GLU A 25 -5.32 20.38 -15.23
C GLU A 25 -4.47 19.15 -14.94
N LEU A 26 -3.47 19.27 -14.06
CA LEU A 26 -2.66 18.14 -13.64
C LEU A 26 -3.46 17.13 -12.81
N SER A 27 -4.37 17.58 -11.96
CA SER A 27 -5.26 16.69 -11.21
C SER A 27 -6.22 15.95 -12.13
N GLU A 28 -6.80 16.65 -13.12
CA GLU A 28 -7.64 16.04 -14.15
C GLU A 28 -6.86 15.00 -14.96
N TYR A 29 -5.65 15.34 -15.42
CA TYR A 29 -4.77 14.42 -16.14
C TYR A 29 -4.45 13.16 -15.33
N ILE A 30 -4.08 13.30 -14.05
CA ILE A 30 -3.77 12.15 -13.19
C ILE A 30 -5.01 11.26 -13.00
N ASN A 31 -6.20 11.87 -12.90
CA ASN A 31 -7.47 11.15 -12.74
C ASN A 31 -7.94 10.43 -14.02
N THR A 32 -7.65 10.98 -15.21
CA THR A 32 -8.03 10.36 -16.50
C THR A 32 -6.96 9.44 -17.07
N CYS A 33 -5.70 9.55 -16.64
CA CYS A 33 -4.59 8.77 -17.18
C CYS A 33 -4.61 7.32 -16.67
N GLU A 34 -4.85 6.36 -17.56
CA GLU A 34 -4.88 4.93 -17.26
C GLU A 34 -3.60 4.43 -16.57
N ARG A 35 -2.43 4.89 -17.04
CA ARG A 35 -1.13 4.51 -16.47
C ARG A 35 -1.00 5.00 -15.02
N CYS A 36 -1.41 6.23 -14.75
CA CYS A 36 -1.43 6.80 -13.40
C CYS A 36 -2.40 6.04 -12.50
N GLN A 37 -3.61 5.73 -12.97
CA GLN A 37 -4.61 4.98 -12.21
C GLN A 37 -4.18 3.53 -11.91
N LYS A 38 -3.51 2.87 -12.87
CA LYS A 38 -2.95 1.52 -12.67
C LYS A 38 -1.75 1.51 -11.72
N ALA A 39 -0.94 2.56 -11.71
CA ALA A 39 0.20 2.69 -10.81
C ALA A 39 -0.22 3.11 -9.39
N ASN A 40 -1.18 4.03 -9.30
CA ASN A 40 -1.76 4.54 -8.05
C ASN A 40 -3.06 3.81 -7.73
N ARG A 41 -3.07 2.48 -7.84
CA ARG A 41 -4.22 1.71 -7.36
C ARG A 41 -4.46 2.11 -5.93
N LYS A 42 -5.60 2.76 -5.66
CA LYS A 42 -6.06 2.99 -4.30
C LYS A 42 -6.05 1.63 -3.63
N HIS A 43 -5.24 1.47 -2.59
CA HIS A 43 -5.36 0.31 -1.72
C HIS A 43 -6.84 0.24 -1.32
N GLY A 44 -7.48 -0.87 -1.66
CA GLY A 44 -8.94 -1.02 -1.63
C GLY A 44 -9.53 -0.70 -0.27
N ASN A 45 -10.87 -0.59 -0.24
CA ASN A 45 -11.74 -0.34 0.92
C ASN A 45 -11.03 -0.48 2.27
N LYS A 46 -11.25 0.53 3.16
CA LYS A 46 -10.82 0.49 4.57
C LYS A 46 -10.88 -0.95 5.06
N TYR A 47 -9.73 -1.50 5.46
CA TYR A 47 -9.63 -2.85 5.99
C TYR A 47 -10.86 -3.09 6.87
N GLY A 48 -11.63 -4.14 6.57
CA GLY A 48 -12.83 -4.45 7.31
C GLY A 48 -12.53 -4.49 8.81
N LEU A 49 -13.56 -4.29 9.64
CA LEU A 49 -13.40 -4.44 11.09
C LEU A 49 -12.66 -5.74 11.38
N LEU A 50 -11.56 -5.66 12.14
CA LEU A 50 -10.86 -6.84 12.63
C LEU A 50 -11.91 -7.79 13.22
N GLN A 51 -12.00 -9.00 12.68
CA GLN A 51 -12.86 -10.02 13.26
C GLN A 51 -12.35 -10.31 14.66
N HIS A 52 -13.19 -10.10 15.67
CA HIS A 52 -12.84 -10.40 17.05
C HIS A 52 -12.78 -11.92 17.21
N ILE A 53 -11.62 -12.45 17.60
CA ILE A 53 -11.51 -13.83 18.07
C ILE A 53 -12.01 -13.86 19.52
N GLU A 54 -12.86 -14.83 19.85
CA GLU A 54 -13.27 -15.03 21.23
C GLU A 54 -12.05 -15.37 22.10
N GLU A 55 -11.93 -14.71 23.25
CA GLU A 55 -10.84 -14.97 24.18
C GLU A 55 -10.98 -16.39 24.77
N PRO A 56 -9.94 -17.24 24.67
CA PRO A 56 -9.97 -18.55 25.31
C PRO A 56 -10.04 -18.39 26.83
N LYS A 57 -10.94 -19.14 27.47
CA LYS A 57 -11.18 -19.18 28.92
C LYS A 57 -10.30 -20.19 29.63
N HIS A 58 -9.76 -21.16 28.90
CA HIS A 58 -8.94 -22.23 29.44
C HIS A 58 -7.63 -22.42 28.66
N PRO A 59 -6.56 -22.93 29.31
CA PRO A 59 -5.34 -23.30 28.60
C PRO A 59 -5.63 -24.29 27.47
N TRP A 60 -5.00 -24.08 26.31
CA TRP A 60 -5.10 -24.93 25.10
C TRP A 60 -6.44 -24.93 24.36
N GLU A 61 -7.35 -24.01 24.69
CA GLU A 61 -8.66 -23.91 24.02
C GLU A 61 -8.55 -23.44 22.55
N THR A 62 -7.57 -22.60 22.25
CA THR A 62 -7.32 -22.09 20.88
C THR A 62 -5.86 -22.25 20.51
N ILE A 63 -5.58 -22.92 19.38
CA ILE A 63 -4.24 -23.06 18.80
C ILE A 63 -4.28 -22.51 17.37
N ASN A 64 -3.52 -21.44 17.12
CA ASN A 64 -3.33 -20.89 15.78
C ASN A 64 -2.00 -21.38 15.21
N MET A 65 -1.98 -21.79 13.94
CA MET A 65 -0.79 -22.24 13.24
C MET A 65 -0.64 -21.49 11.92
N ASP A 66 0.58 -21.08 11.61
CA ASP A 66 0.94 -20.48 10.32
C ASP A 66 2.18 -21.19 9.75
N TRP A 67 2.29 -21.22 8.43
CA TRP A 67 3.38 -21.87 7.71
C TRP A 67 4.41 -20.82 7.31
N VAL A 68 5.61 -20.92 7.88
CA VAL A 68 6.74 -20.12 7.42
C VAL A 68 7.40 -20.82 6.24
N THR A 69 7.19 -20.28 5.03
CA THR A 69 7.88 -20.73 3.81
C THR A 69 9.04 -19.79 3.46
N GLY A 70 10.10 -20.30 2.82
CA GLY A 70 11.20 -19.46 2.32
C GLY A 70 12.31 -19.18 3.33
N LEU A 71 12.55 -20.10 4.26
CA LEU A 71 13.73 -20.03 5.13
C LEU A 71 15.00 -20.10 4.27
N PHE A 72 15.95 -19.20 4.54
CA PHE A 72 17.27 -19.29 3.93
C PHE A 72 17.92 -20.63 4.32
N PRO A 73 18.76 -21.22 3.43
CA PRO A 73 19.53 -22.39 3.81
C PRO A 73 20.29 -22.09 5.10
N GLY A 74 20.15 -22.96 6.10
CA GLY A 74 20.96 -22.88 7.32
C GLY A 74 22.43 -22.80 6.91
N GLY A 75 23.16 -21.82 7.47
CA GLY A 75 24.59 -21.71 7.25
C GLY A 75 25.26 -23.06 7.50
N LYS A 76 26.30 -23.39 6.71
CA LYS A 76 27.03 -24.65 6.83
C LYS A 76 27.29 -24.94 8.30
N GLU A 77 26.81 -26.08 8.77
CA GLU A 77 27.18 -26.63 10.08
C GLU A 77 28.72 -26.66 10.15
N ASN A 78 29.27 -26.18 11.26
CA ASN A 78 30.70 -26.24 11.55
C ASN A 78 31.18 -27.69 11.62
#